data_AF-A0A9N9ISG6-F1
#
_entry.id   AF-A0A9N9ISG6-F1
#
_cell.length_a   1.000
_cell.length_b   1.000
_cell.length_c   1.000
_cell.angle_alpha   90.00
_cell.angle_beta   90.00
_cell.angle_gamma   90.00
#
_symmetry.space_group_name_H-M   'P 1'
#
loop_
_entity.id
_entity.type
_entity.pdbx_description
1 polymer ?
#
loop_
_entity_poly.entity_id
_entity_poly.type
_entity_poly.pdbx_seq_one_letter_code
_entity_poly.pdbx_strand_id
1 'polypeptide(L)'
;AFPQDDTILFPSRDWFSICDEKDIMDIDIKFARNVLYQIQQIIDDTDIKLCYLAVERLHDTSSGRHSAKSIIKRDTMNLTLWNGYAQIERSSNRISEARKVYLGALGRYRSFPEHFRNNAPLLHLSFAEMELEQGRHKTAINILVNLSEEQGSIDSISETDVPVTKLLRARKYYAQQIARITFSSTSKDDSSNFLHYCVCYALLECLSQNLQQASKVFEEILQDLDIRIGNMNMIYRHSSLPYFRESGDDSGELLQDVLNRALKLFPNNTVFLSLYFHEEVCGKIPLGFQAFLKGALHKDPSHILWTVAIYDELHRQQPYNIERVRSLFNKALECSG
;
A
#
# COMPACT_ATOMS: atom_id res chain seq x y z
N ALA A 1 12.25 5.34 -7.79
CA ALA A 1 11.22 4.54 -8.46
C ALA A 1 10.37 3.88 -7.39
N PHE A 2 9.06 4.01 -7.49
CA PHE A 2 8.08 3.39 -6.59
C PHE A 2 8.31 1.87 -6.58
N PRO A 3 8.31 1.16 -5.44
CA PRO A 3 8.08 -0.27 -5.48
C PRO A 3 6.65 -0.45 -5.98
N GLN A 4 6.52 -0.85 -7.24
CA GLN A 4 5.26 -1.34 -7.80
C GLN A 4 4.84 -2.51 -6.90
N ASP A 5 3.89 -2.25 -6.01
CA ASP A 5 3.33 -3.26 -5.13
C ASP A 5 1.94 -3.58 -5.67
N ASP A 6 1.67 -4.87 -5.82
CA ASP A 6 0.43 -5.44 -6.33
C ASP A 6 -0.78 -4.97 -5.52
N THR A 7 -0.57 -4.44 -4.31
CA THR A 7 -1.61 -3.85 -3.47
C THR A 7 -2.19 -2.53 -3.99
N ILE A 8 -1.51 -1.82 -4.90
CA ILE A 8 -1.82 -0.41 -5.27
C ILE A 8 -2.14 -0.26 -6.77
N LEU A 9 -2.05 -1.35 -7.55
CA LEU A 9 -2.39 -1.38 -8.98
C LEU A 9 -3.85 -1.00 -9.26
N PHE A 10 -4.73 -1.22 -8.29
CA PHE A 10 -6.16 -1.01 -8.42
C PHE A 10 -6.60 0.09 -7.45
N PRO A 11 -7.23 1.19 -7.92
CA PRO A 11 -7.64 2.29 -7.04
C PRO A 11 -8.51 1.80 -5.86
N SER A 12 -8.07 2.10 -4.63
CA SER A 12 -8.90 2.13 -3.43
C SER A 12 -9.57 3.51 -3.29
N ARG A 13 -10.37 3.72 -2.25
CA ARG A 13 -10.96 5.04 -1.93
C ARG A 13 -9.93 6.07 -1.42
N ASP A 14 -8.63 5.77 -1.50
CA ASP A 14 -7.55 6.57 -0.94
C ASP A 14 -7.00 7.63 -1.92
N TRP A 15 -6.23 8.58 -1.39
CA TRP A 15 -5.61 9.70 -2.11
C TRP A 15 -4.61 9.29 -3.22
N PHE A 16 -4.21 8.01 -3.29
CA PHE A 16 -3.21 7.52 -4.22
C PHE A 16 -3.66 6.24 -4.93
N SER A 17 -3.69 6.29 -6.25
CA SER A 17 -3.86 5.15 -7.16
C SER A 17 -2.74 5.19 -8.19
N ILE A 18 -2.23 4.03 -8.61
CA ILE A 18 -1.18 3.97 -9.65
C ILE A 18 -1.75 4.32 -11.03
N CYS A 19 -3.01 3.99 -11.30
CA CYS A 19 -3.68 4.32 -12.56
C CYS A 19 -5.14 4.70 -12.31
N ASP A 20 -5.58 5.84 -12.83
CA ASP A 20 -6.97 6.30 -12.82
C ASP A 20 -7.51 6.58 -14.23
N GLU A 21 -8.75 7.06 -14.32
CA GLU A 21 -9.38 7.40 -15.60
C GLU A 21 -8.69 8.58 -16.31
N LYS A 22 -7.97 9.43 -15.59
CA LYS A 22 -7.26 10.59 -16.14
C LYS A 22 -5.96 10.15 -16.80
N ASP A 23 -5.31 9.12 -16.27
CA ASP A 23 -4.05 8.58 -16.81
C ASP A 23 -4.22 7.94 -18.19
N ILE A 24 -5.44 7.53 -18.56
CA ILE A 24 -5.77 6.95 -19.86
C ILE A 24 -6.40 7.95 -20.84
N MET A 25 -6.56 9.22 -20.44
CA MET A 25 -6.98 10.26 -21.38
C MET A 25 -5.92 10.39 -22.48
N ASP A 26 -6.37 10.33 -23.73
CA ASP A 26 -5.54 10.39 -24.95
C ASP A 26 -4.66 9.16 -25.23
N ILE A 27 -4.81 8.06 -24.48
CA ILE A 27 -4.15 6.78 -24.79
C ILE A 27 -5.04 5.92 -25.70
N ASP A 28 -4.44 5.27 -26.71
CA ASP A 28 -5.12 4.20 -27.44
C ASP A 28 -5.21 2.93 -26.58
N ILE A 29 -6.27 2.87 -25.77
CA ILE A 29 -6.55 1.75 -24.87
C ILE A 29 -6.70 0.45 -25.66
N LYS A 30 -7.24 0.47 -26.88
CA LYS A 30 -7.41 -0.75 -27.69
C LYS A 30 -6.05 -1.32 -28.10
N PHE A 31 -5.12 -0.45 -28.49
CA PHE A 31 -3.74 -0.86 -28.77
C PHE A 31 -3.08 -1.46 -27.52
N ALA A 32 -3.15 -0.78 -26.37
CA ALA A 32 -2.55 -1.26 -25.12
C ALA A 32 -3.11 -2.63 -24.70
N ARG A 33 -4.43 -2.82 -24.78
CA ARG A 33 -5.10 -4.11 -24.53
C ARG A 33 -4.59 -5.21 -25.44
N ASN A 34 -4.50 -4.95 -26.75
CA ASN A 34 -4.04 -5.94 -27.73
C ASN A 34 -2.57 -6.33 -27.52
N VAL A 35 -1.73 -5.37 -27.16
CA VAL A 35 -0.31 -5.62 -26.85
C VAL A 35 -0.19 -6.48 -25.60
N LEU A 36 -0.81 -6.08 -24.49
CA LEU A 36 -0.77 -6.85 -23.24
C LEU A 36 -1.39 -8.24 -23.41
N TYR A 37 -2.47 -8.35 -24.19
CA TYR A 37 -3.09 -9.63 -24.50
C TYR A 37 -2.15 -10.58 -25.24
N GLN A 38 -1.38 -10.07 -26.20
CA GLN A 38 -0.40 -10.88 -26.94
C GLN A 38 0.80 -11.23 -26.06
N ILE A 39 1.32 -10.28 -25.29
CA ILE A 39 2.48 -10.50 -24.42
C ILE A 39 2.19 -11.58 -23.38
N GLN A 40 1.02 -11.57 -22.73
CA GLN A 40 0.67 -12.61 -21.74
C GLN A 40 0.51 -14.02 -22.34
N GLN A 41 0.35 -14.16 -23.67
CA GLN A 41 0.37 -15.50 -24.31
C GLN A 41 1.79 -16.01 -24.52
N ILE A 42 2.78 -15.12 -24.57
CA ILE A 42 4.18 -15.43 -24.86
C ILE A 42 4.97 -15.57 -23.56
N ILE A 43 4.70 -14.67 -22.60
CA ILE A 43 5.40 -14.56 -21.33
C ILE A 43 4.43 -14.92 -20.21
N ASP A 44 4.73 -16.01 -19.52
CA ASP A 44 3.99 -16.42 -18.33
C ASP A 44 4.51 -15.67 -17.10
N ASP A 45 4.10 -14.42 -16.96
CA ASP A 45 4.53 -13.51 -15.89
C ASP A 45 3.31 -12.93 -15.14
N THR A 46 3.40 -12.91 -13.82
CA THR A 46 2.30 -12.47 -12.94
C THR A 46 2.04 -10.97 -13.06
N ASP A 47 3.09 -10.17 -13.14
CA ASP A 47 3.00 -8.71 -13.18
C ASP A 47 2.38 -8.25 -14.50
N ILE A 48 2.74 -8.92 -15.61
CA ILE A 48 2.13 -8.69 -16.93
C ILE A 48 0.63 -9.03 -16.90
N LYS A 49 0.24 -10.15 -16.30
CA LYS A 49 -1.18 -10.52 -16.13
C LYS A 49 -1.93 -9.48 -15.30
N LEU A 50 -1.33 -8.98 -14.21
CA LEU A 50 -1.92 -7.93 -13.38
C LEU A 50 -2.06 -6.60 -14.14
N CYS A 51 -1.05 -6.20 -14.89
CA CYS A 51 -1.10 -5.01 -15.76
C CYS A 51 -2.22 -5.13 -16.80
N TYR A 52 -2.36 -6.31 -17.44
CA TYR A 52 -3.46 -6.59 -18.34
C TYR A 52 -4.82 -6.44 -17.65
N LEU A 53 -4.98 -6.96 -16.43
CA LEU A 53 -6.21 -6.82 -15.65
C LEU A 53 -6.52 -5.37 -15.27
N ALA A 54 -5.51 -4.57 -14.94
CA ALA A 54 -5.67 -3.14 -14.66
C ALA A 54 -6.19 -2.38 -15.89
N VAL A 55 -5.58 -2.61 -17.07
CA VAL A 55 -5.99 -1.98 -18.32
C VAL A 55 -7.40 -2.44 -18.75
N GLU A 56 -7.70 -3.73 -18.62
CA GLU A 56 -9.03 -4.26 -18.93
C GLU A 56 -10.11 -3.63 -18.04
N ARG A 57 -9.82 -3.44 -16.75
CA ARG A 57 -10.72 -2.77 -15.81
C ARG A 57 -10.97 -1.31 -16.21
N LEU A 58 -9.91 -0.56 -16.56
CA LEU A 58 -10.01 0.84 -16.96
C LEU A 58 -10.81 1.02 -18.26
N HIS A 59 -10.71 0.05 -19.19
CA HIS A 59 -11.53 0.04 -20.39
C HIS A 59 -13.00 -0.29 -20.09
N ASP A 60 -13.25 -1.41 -19.44
CA ASP A 60 -14.58 -1.82 -19.01
C ASP A 60 -14.48 -2.73 -17.79
N THR A 61 -15.11 -2.30 -16.70
CA THR A 61 -15.17 -3.05 -15.44
C THR A 61 -15.74 -4.45 -15.63
N SER A 62 -16.67 -4.63 -16.58
CA SER A 62 -17.22 -5.96 -16.87
C SER A 62 -16.18 -6.86 -17.55
N SER A 63 -15.47 -6.36 -18.54
CA SER A 63 -14.37 -7.05 -19.24
C SER A 63 -13.24 -7.45 -18.29
N GLY A 64 -12.79 -6.53 -17.43
CA GLY A 64 -11.78 -6.80 -16.41
C GLY A 64 -12.12 -7.98 -15.50
N ARG A 65 -13.37 -8.10 -15.06
CA ARG A 65 -13.81 -9.26 -14.25
C ARG A 65 -13.85 -10.56 -15.02
N HIS A 66 -14.32 -10.56 -16.26
CA HIS A 66 -14.35 -11.78 -17.08
C HIS A 66 -12.93 -12.27 -17.34
N SER A 67 -12.02 -11.35 -17.67
CA SER A 67 -10.59 -11.60 -17.84
C SER A 67 -9.97 -12.16 -16.55
N ALA A 68 -10.22 -11.54 -15.40
CA ALA A 68 -9.70 -11.99 -14.10
C ALA A 68 -10.17 -13.42 -13.75
N LYS A 69 -11.46 -13.72 -13.93
CA LYS A 69 -12.00 -15.07 -13.74
C LYS A 69 -11.35 -16.10 -14.67
N SER A 70 -11.09 -15.72 -15.92
CA SER A 70 -10.45 -16.59 -16.90
C SER A 70 -8.99 -16.88 -16.54
N ILE A 71 -8.25 -15.86 -16.12
CA ILE A 71 -6.85 -15.96 -15.70
C ILE A 71 -6.72 -16.83 -14.43
N ILE A 72 -7.53 -16.60 -13.40
CA ILE A 72 -7.50 -17.42 -12.16
C ILE A 72 -7.84 -18.88 -12.44
N LYS A 73 -8.75 -19.17 -13.38
CA LYS A 73 -9.06 -20.55 -13.75
C LYS A 73 -7.87 -21.27 -14.38
N ARG A 74 -7.00 -20.55 -15.08
CA ARG A 74 -5.77 -21.10 -15.68
C ARG A 74 -4.66 -21.24 -14.63
N ASP A 75 -4.57 -20.28 -13.72
CA ASP A 75 -3.52 -20.19 -12.71
C ASP A 75 -4.13 -20.09 -11.30
N THR A 76 -4.70 -21.21 -10.85
CA THR A 76 -5.46 -21.27 -9.58
C THR A 76 -4.59 -21.18 -8.33
N MET A 77 -3.29 -21.42 -8.45
CA MET A 77 -2.35 -21.46 -7.33
C MET A 77 -1.69 -20.11 -7.05
N ASN A 78 -1.79 -19.15 -7.97
CA ASN A 78 -1.17 -17.85 -7.87
C ASN A 78 -2.00 -16.88 -7.01
N LEU A 79 -1.59 -16.72 -5.75
CA LEU A 79 -2.28 -15.90 -4.75
C LEU A 79 -2.30 -14.40 -5.09
N THR A 80 -1.30 -13.92 -5.83
CA THR A 80 -1.25 -12.54 -6.31
C THR A 80 -2.38 -12.24 -7.30
N LEU A 81 -2.69 -13.19 -8.20
CA LEU A 81 -3.81 -13.05 -9.14
C LEU A 81 -5.17 -13.10 -8.43
N TRP A 82 -5.29 -13.93 -7.37
CA TRP A 82 -6.47 -13.91 -6.49
C TRP A 82 -6.65 -12.55 -5.83
N ASN A 83 -5.55 -11.94 -5.35
CA ASN A 83 -5.58 -10.59 -4.79
C ASN A 83 -6.06 -9.56 -5.83
N GLY A 84 -5.46 -9.54 -7.02
CA GLY A 84 -5.85 -8.62 -8.09
C GLY A 84 -7.32 -8.75 -8.48
N TYR A 85 -7.86 -9.98 -8.56
CA TYR A 85 -9.29 -10.17 -8.83
C TYR A 85 -10.19 -9.63 -7.71
N ALA A 86 -9.84 -9.89 -6.45
CA ALA A 86 -10.59 -9.36 -5.32
C ALA A 86 -10.57 -7.82 -5.28
N GLN A 87 -9.44 -7.21 -5.65
CA GLN A 87 -9.31 -5.75 -5.77
C GLN A 87 -10.17 -5.17 -6.89
N ILE A 88 -10.28 -5.84 -8.05
CA ILE A 88 -11.21 -5.44 -9.13
C ILE A 88 -12.68 -5.49 -8.65
N GLU A 89 -13.09 -6.51 -7.89
CA GLU A 89 -14.44 -6.58 -7.33
C GLU A 89 -14.67 -5.49 -6.26
N ARG A 90 -13.67 -5.25 -5.39
CA ARG A 90 -13.69 -4.17 -4.38
C ARG A 90 -13.88 -2.81 -5.03
N SER A 91 -13.11 -2.51 -6.07
CA SER A 91 -13.20 -1.23 -6.77
C SER A 91 -14.49 -1.05 -7.57
N SER A 92 -15.14 -2.16 -7.95
CA SER A 92 -16.48 -2.16 -8.56
C SER A 92 -17.61 -1.96 -7.53
N ASN A 93 -17.26 -1.63 -6.28
CA ASN A 93 -18.18 -1.53 -5.13
C ASN A 93 -18.92 -2.85 -4.81
N ARG A 94 -18.37 -4.00 -5.22
CA ARG A 94 -18.92 -5.36 -4.96
C ARG A 94 -18.20 -6.04 -3.80
N ILE A 95 -18.22 -5.40 -2.64
CA ILE A 95 -17.48 -5.83 -1.45
C ILE A 95 -17.85 -7.25 -1.00
N SER A 96 -19.12 -7.65 -1.14
CA SER A 96 -19.57 -9.01 -0.81
C SER A 96 -18.93 -10.09 -1.70
N GLU A 97 -18.73 -9.80 -2.98
CA GLU A 97 -18.09 -10.72 -3.91
C GLU A 97 -16.58 -10.75 -3.68
N ALA A 98 -15.95 -9.59 -3.46
CA ALA A 98 -14.53 -9.51 -3.08
C ALA A 98 -14.24 -10.36 -1.83
N ARG A 99 -15.10 -10.31 -0.81
CA ARG A 99 -15.00 -11.17 0.39
C ARG A 99 -15.04 -12.66 0.06
N LYS A 100 -15.96 -13.10 -0.82
CA LYS A 100 -16.04 -14.50 -1.25
C LYS A 100 -14.76 -14.94 -1.98
N VAL A 101 -14.18 -14.07 -2.79
CA VAL A 101 -12.91 -14.33 -3.49
C VAL A 101 -11.77 -14.53 -2.48
N TYR A 102 -11.64 -13.64 -1.50
CA TYR A 102 -10.64 -13.79 -0.44
C TYR A 102 -10.84 -15.06 0.38
N LEU A 103 -12.07 -15.35 0.86
CA LEU A 103 -12.36 -16.58 1.59
C LEU A 103 -12.06 -17.84 0.76
N GLY A 104 -12.41 -17.82 -0.53
CA GLY A 104 -12.11 -18.91 -1.46
C GLY A 104 -10.61 -19.16 -1.64
N ALA A 105 -9.81 -18.09 -1.73
CA ALA A 105 -8.35 -18.18 -1.79
C ALA A 105 -7.77 -18.67 -0.45
N LEU A 106 -8.23 -18.12 0.67
CA LEU A 106 -7.78 -18.47 2.02
C LEU A 106 -8.15 -19.90 2.44
N GLY A 107 -9.26 -20.44 1.94
CA GLY A 107 -9.63 -21.84 2.14
C GLY A 107 -8.75 -22.82 1.38
N ARG A 108 -8.12 -22.40 0.27
CA ARG A 108 -7.38 -23.28 -0.64
C ARG A 108 -5.87 -23.20 -0.50
N TYR A 109 -5.31 -22.01 -0.23
CA TYR A 109 -3.85 -21.81 -0.30
C TYR A 109 -3.05 -22.74 0.61
N ARG A 110 -3.62 -23.15 1.76
CA ARG A 110 -2.96 -24.10 2.68
C ARG A 110 -2.70 -25.46 2.05
N SER A 111 -3.46 -25.84 1.02
CA SER A 111 -3.27 -27.10 0.27
C SER A 111 -2.20 -26.98 -0.82
N PHE A 112 -1.72 -25.77 -1.12
CA PHE A 112 -0.73 -25.56 -2.17
C PHE A 112 0.68 -25.91 -1.69
N PRO A 113 1.59 -26.26 -2.61
CA PRO A 113 3.02 -26.39 -2.32
C PRO A 113 3.60 -25.14 -1.65
N GLU A 114 4.67 -25.30 -0.86
CA GLU A 114 5.29 -24.20 -0.09
C GLU A 114 5.64 -22.97 -0.92
N HIS A 115 6.21 -23.14 -2.11
CA HIS A 115 6.56 -22.04 -3.00
C HIS A 115 5.36 -21.20 -3.47
N PHE A 116 4.16 -21.78 -3.55
CA PHE A 116 2.94 -21.03 -3.91
C PHE A 116 2.24 -20.40 -2.70
N ARG A 117 2.68 -20.71 -1.46
CA ARG A 117 2.12 -20.17 -0.22
C ARG A 117 2.77 -18.86 0.21
N ASN A 118 3.88 -18.48 -0.41
CA ASN A 118 4.69 -17.33 -0.01
C ASN A 118 3.88 -16.03 0.05
N ASN A 119 2.99 -15.80 -0.93
CA ASN A 119 2.17 -14.58 -1.02
C ASN A 119 0.88 -14.65 -0.17
N ALA A 120 0.77 -15.57 0.80
CA ALA A 120 -0.35 -15.61 1.73
C ALA A 120 -0.50 -14.33 2.57
N PRO A 121 0.58 -13.68 3.07
CA PRO A 121 0.46 -12.44 3.84
C PRO A 121 -0.18 -11.31 3.03
N LEU A 122 0.11 -11.20 1.72
CA LEU A 122 -0.52 -10.25 0.81
C LEU A 122 -2.06 -10.36 0.81
N LEU A 123 -2.58 -11.58 0.75
CA LEU A 123 -4.03 -11.83 0.79
C LEU A 123 -4.64 -11.45 2.13
N HIS A 124 -3.98 -11.79 3.25
CA HIS A 124 -4.48 -11.45 4.58
C HIS A 124 -4.46 -9.94 4.81
N LEU A 125 -3.41 -9.25 4.36
CA LEU A 125 -3.29 -7.80 4.43
C LEU A 125 -4.43 -7.13 3.64
N SER A 126 -4.55 -7.43 2.35
CA SER A 126 -5.53 -6.79 1.47
C SER A 126 -6.98 -7.07 1.89
N PHE A 127 -7.23 -8.24 2.47
CA PHE A 127 -8.53 -8.57 3.03
C PHE A 127 -8.81 -7.84 4.35
N ALA A 128 -7.84 -7.77 5.25
CA ALA A 128 -7.97 -7.04 6.50
C ALA A 128 -8.22 -5.54 6.25
N GLU A 129 -7.47 -4.92 5.33
CA GLU A 129 -7.67 -3.53 4.93
C GLU A 129 -9.08 -3.28 4.37
N MET A 130 -9.57 -4.17 3.50
CA MET A 130 -10.93 -4.06 2.96
C MET A 130 -11.99 -4.10 4.09
N GLU A 131 -11.84 -4.99 5.08
CA GLU A 131 -12.80 -5.05 6.20
C GLU A 131 -12.67 -3.84 7.14
N LEU A 132 -11.48 -3.27 7.30
CA LEU A 132 -11.26 -2.03 8.07
C LEU A 132 -11.98 -0.84 7.44
N GLU A 133 -11.94 -0.70 6.12
CA GLU A 133 -12.70 0.34 5.40
C GLU A 133 -14.22 0.22 5.61
N GLN A 134 -14.71 -0.99 5.88
CA GLN A 134 -16.12 -1.24 6.19
C GLN A 134 -16.44 -1.08 7.69
N GLY A 135 -15.46 -0.64 8.51
CA GLY A 135 -15.62 -0.50 9.97
C GLY A 135 -15.60 -1.82 10.75
N ARG A 136 -15.19 -2.94 10.12
CA ARG A 136 -15.19 -4.28 10.74
C ARG A 136 -13.86 -4.61 11.39
N HIS A 137 -13.50 -3.85 12.42
CA HIS A 137 -12.19 -3.96 13.10
C HIS A 137 -11.93 -5.35 13.68
N LYS A 138 -12.93 -5.94 14.35
CA LYS A 138 -12.78 -7.29 14.95
C LYS A 138 -12.52 -8.34 13.88
N THR A 139 -13.18 -8.25 12.74
CA THR A 139 -12.98 -9.16 11.59
C THR A 139 -11.57 -9.00 11.02
N ALA A 140 -11.07 -7.77 10.91
CA ALA A 140 -9.70 -7.51 10.46
C ALA A 140 -8.64 -8.12 11.39
N ILE A 141 -8.81 -8.02 12.72
CA ILE A 141 -7.90 -8.69 13.68
C ILE A 141 -7.97 -10.21 13.51
N ASN A 142 -9.17 -10.78 13.37
CA ASN A 142 -9.33 -12.21 13.15
C ASN A 142 -8.67 -12.69 11.85
N ILE A 143 -8.75 -11.90 10.76
CA ILE A 143 -8.01 -12.16 9.51
C ILE A 143 -6.51 -12.25 9.78
N LEU A 144 -5.94 -11.23 10.42
CA LEU A 144 -4.49 -11.17 10.67
C LEU A 144 -4.00 -12.28 11.60
N VAL A 145 -4.81 -12.68 12.58
CA VAL A 145 -4.48 -13.77 13.50
C VAL A 145 -4.56 -15.12 12.80
N ASN A 146 -5.47 -15.29 11.84
CA ASN A 146 -5.64 -16.54 11.10
C ASN A 146 -4.40 -16.91 10.26
N LEU A 147 -3.58 -15.94 9.84
CA LEU A 147 -2.31 -16.23 9.18
C LEU A 147 -1.38 -17.10 10.05
N SER A 148 -1.49 -16.99 11.38
CA SER A 148 -0.72 -17.79 12.33
C SER A 148 -1.32 -19.16 12.65
N GLU A 149 -2.51 -19.48 12.13
CA GLU A 149 -3.20 -20.74 12.38
C GLU A 149 -2.84 -21.78 11.29
N GLU A 150 -2.28 -22.91 11.73
CA GLU A 150 -1.78 -23.99 10.86
C GLU A 150 -2.90 -24.88 10.30
N GLN A 151 -4.10 -24.88 10.88
CA GLN A 151 -5.24 -25.69 10.43
C GLN A 151 -6.57 -24.91 10.45
N GLY A 152 -7.36 -25.08 9.37
CA GLY A 152 -8.75 -24.63 9.28
C GLY A 152 -9.22 -24.29 7.85
N SER A 153 -10.39 -24.78 7.45
CA SER A 153 -11.15 -24.20 6.34
C SER A 153 -11.79 -22.90 6.83
N ILE A 154 -11.57 -21.80 6.13
CA ILE A 154 -12.19 -20.52 6.48
C ILE A 154 -13.45 -20.36 5.65
N ASP A 155 -14.56 -20.90 6.15
CA ASP A 155 -15.86 -20.70 5.51
C ASP A 155 -16.42 -19.31 5.88
N SER A 156 -16.02 -18.79 7.04
CA SER A 156 -16.35 -17.45 7.53
C SER A 156 -15.35 -16.98 8.58
N ILE A 157 -15.10 -15.67 8.66
CA ILE A 157 -14.27 -15.08 9.71
C ILE A 157 -15.16 -14.49 10.78
N SER A 158 -14.85 -14.82 12.04
CA SER A 158 -15.61 -14.35 13.19
C SER A 158 -15.52 -12.83 13.33
N GLU A 159 -16.62 -12.21 13.75
CA GLU A 159 -16.66 -10.79 14.17
C GLU A 159 -16.48 -10.64 15.70
N THR A 160 -16.09 -11.71 16.39
CA THR A 160 -15.87 -11.72 17.85
C THR A 160 -14.48 -11.24 18.23
N ASP A 161 -14.32 -10.81 19.48
CA ASP A 161 -13.01 -10.45 20.02
C ASP A 161 -12.07 -11.67 20.02
N VAL A 162 -10.81 -11.42 19.65
CA VAL A 162 -9.79 -12.46 19.61
C VAL A 162 -9.28 -12.75 21.03
N PRO A 163 -9.25 -14.02 21.47
CA PRO A 163 -8.64 -14.38 22.74
C PRO A 163 -7.16 -13.96 22.82
N VAL A 164 -6.74 -13.44 23.97
CA VAL A 164 -5.35 -12.99 24.21
C VAL A 164 -4.32 -14.06 23.87
N THR A 165 -4.63 -15.34 24.12
CA THR A 165 -3.76 -16.47 23.80
C THR A 165 -3.50 -16.64 22.30
N LYS A 166 -4.52 -16.42 21.46
CA LYS A 166 -4.39 -16.44 20.01
C LYS A 166 -3.61 -15.23 19.51
N LEU A 167 -3.85 -14.06 20.10
CA LEU A 167 -3.12 -12.84 19.77
C LEU A 167 -1.62 -12.97 20.07
N LEU A 168 -1.25 -13.47 21.26
CA LEU A 168 0.15 -13.70 21.63
C LEU A 168 0.84 -14.72 20.72
N ARG A 169 0.11 -15.76 20.29
CA ARG A 169 0.62 -16.73 19.31
C ARG A 169 0.89 -16.07 17.96
N ALA A 170 -0.04 -15.24 17.47
CA ALA A 170 0.13 -14.51 16.24
C ALA A 170 1.37 -13.60 16.29
N ARG A 171 1.56 -12.83 17.36
CA ARG A 171 2.75 -11.98 17.58
C ARG A 171 4.04 -12.78 17.48
N LYS A 172 4.12 -13.92 18.19
CA LYS A 172 5.28 -14.81 18.15
C LYS A 172 5.53 -15.35 16.75
N TYR A 173 4.47 -15.72 16.03
CA TYR A 173 4.55 -16.20 14.65
C TYR A 173 5.12 -15.12 13.72
N TYR A 174 4.59 -13.89 13.75
CA TYR A 174 5.09 -12.78 12.94
C TYR A 174 6.57 -12.48 13.20
N ALA A 175 6.96 -12.36 14.47
CA ALA A 175 8.36 -12.13 14.84
C ALA A 175 9.29 -13.25 14.32
N GLN A 176 8.84 -14.51 14.36
CA GLN A 176 9.60 -15.64 13.83
C GLN A 176 9.72 -15.61 12.29
N GLN A 177 8.67 -15.26 11.56
CA GLN A 177 8.73 -15.19 10.10
C GLN A 177 9.62 -14.03 9.63
N ILE A 178 9.50 -12.86 10.26
CA ILE A 178 10.35 -11.69 9.97
C ILE A 178 11.82 -12.06 10.20
N ALA A 179 12.16 -12.64 11.35
CA ALA A 179 13.53 -13.06 11.63
C ALA A 179 14.06 -14.08 10.61
N ARG A 180 13.25 -15.09 10.24
CA ARG A 180 13.64 -16.09 9.24
C ARG A 180 14.04 -15.47 7.91
N ILE A 181 13.25 -14.52 7.42
CA ILE A 181 13.46 -13.88 6.12
C ILE A 181 14.69 -12.95 6.16
N THR A 182 14.89 -12.22 7.27
CA THR A 182 16.07 -11.35 7.48
C THR A 182 17.39 -12.14 7.42
N PHE A 183 17.41 -13.39 7.88
CA PHE A 183 18.63 -14.23 7.89
C PHE A 183 18.85 -15.06 6.62
N SER A 184 17.87 -15.15 5.71
CA SER A 184 18.01 -15.87 4.44
C SER A 184 18.53 -14.97 3.32
N SER A 185 19.54 -15.42 2.56
CA SER A 185 20.08 -14.70 1.39
C SER A 185 18.98 -14.48 0.34
N THR A 186 18.65 -13.22 0.07
CA THR A 186 17.35 -12.77 -0.43
C THR A 186 17.16 -12.97 -1.93
N SER A 187 16.11 -13.70 -2.34
CA SER A 187 15.53 -13.59 -3.68
C SER A 187 14.55 -12.39 -3.75
N LYS A 188 14.19 -11.92 -4.94
CA LYS A 188 13.23 -10.79 -5.08
C LYS A 188 11.86 -11.09 -4.46
N ASP A 189 11.39 -12.33 -4.57
CA ASP A 189 10.12 -12.77 -3.99
C ASP A 189 10.14 -12.76 -2.45
N ASP A 190 11.30 -13.05 -1.85
CA ASP A 190 11.45 -13.00 -0.39
C ASP A 190 11.36 -11.57 0.15
N SER A 191 11.78 -10.57 -0.64
CA SER A 191 11.73 -9.15 -0.25
C SER A 191 10.30 -8.59 -0.23
N SER A 192 9.46 -9.00 -1.19
CA SER A 192 8.05 -8.59 -1.21
C SER A 192 7.26 -9.24 -0.07
N ASN A 193 7.50 -10.53 0.15
CA ASN A 193 6.84 -11.27 1.23
C ASN A 193 7.26 -10.79 2.63
N PHE A 194 8.52 -10.41 2.79
CA PHE A 194 9.01 -9.74 3.99
C PHE A 194 8.15 -8.53 4.35
N LEU A 195 7.94 -7.64 3.38
CA LEU A 195 7.17 -6.41 3.58
C LEU A 195 5.74 -6.72 4.03
N HIS A 196 5.07 -7.66 3.37
CA HIS A 196 3.70 -8.03 3.75
C HIS A 196 3.61 -8.58 5.18
N TYR A 197 4.57 -9.41 5.62
CA TYR A 197 4.61 -9.87 7.01
C TYR A 197 4.80 -8.71 8.00
N CYS A 198 5.69 -7.77 7.69
CA CYS A 198 5.95 -6.60 8.53
C CYS A 198 4.69 -5.75 8.67
N VAL A 199 4.00 -5.49 7.56
CA VAL A 199 2.77 -4.69 7.55
C VAL A 199 1.64 -5.41 8.28
N CYS A 200 1.43 -6.71 8.03
CA CYS A 200 0.44 -7.48 8.77
C CYS A 200 0.70 -7.42 10.28
N TYR A 201 1.97 -7.50 10.69
CA TYR A 201 2.33 -7.44 12.10
C TYR A 201 2.07 -6.06 12.70
N ALA A 202 2.51 -5.01 12.02
CA ALA A 202 2.27 -3.63 12.46
C ALA A 202 0.77 -3.33 12.53
N LEU A 203 -0.02 -3.77 11.54
CA LEU A 203 -1.48 -3.61 11.55
C LEU A 203 -2.14 -4.35 12.71
N LEU A 204 -1.67 -5.56 13.03
CA LEU A 204 -2.15 -6.31 14.19
C LEU A 204 -1.89 -5.55 15.49
N GLU A 205 -0.69 -5.01 15.69
CA GLU A 205 -0.37 -4.20 16.87
C GLU A 205 -1.16 -2.89 16.91
N CYS A 206 -1.37 -2.29 15.75
CA CYS A 206 -2.17 -1.08 15.60
C CYS A 206 -3.61 -1.28 16.07
N LEU A 207 -4.25 -2.38 15.63
CA LEU A 207 -5.64 -2.69 15.95
C LEU A 207 -5.84 -3.30 17.34
N SER A 208 -4.83 -3.96 17.90
CA SER A 208 -4.93 -4.61 19.20
C SER A 208 -4.43 -3.77 20.37
N GLN A 209 -3.55 -2.80 20.12
CA GLN A 209 -2.99 -1.92 21.14
C GLN A 209 -3.17 -0.45 20.75
N ASN A 210 -2.27 0.09 19.93
CA ASN A 210 -2.26 1.49 19.49
C ASN A 210 -1.26 1.70 18.35
N LEU A 211 -1.31 2.88 17.74
CA LEU A 211 -0.45 3.30 16.64
C LEU A 211 1.04 3.38 17.03
N GLN A 212 1.36 3.71 18.29
CA GLN A 212 2.74 3.80 18.75
C GLN A 212 3.45 2.44 18.73
N GLN A 213 2.75 1.36 19.09
CA GLN A 213 3.34 0.01 19.01
C GLN A 213 3.53 -0.46 17.59
N ALA A 214 2.63 -0.11 16.67
CA ALA A 214 2.84 -0.35 15.24
C ALA A 214 4.08 0.40 14.72
N SER A 215 4.30 1.64 15.17
CA SER A 215 5.51 2.41 14.82
C SER A 215 6.78 1.73 15.32
N LYS A 216 6.79 1.21 16.56
CA LYS A 216 7.97 0.50 17.11
C LYS A 216 8.33 -0.74 16.30
N VAL A 217 7.34 -1.52 15.88
CA VAL A 217 7.57 -2.69 15.01
C VAL A 217 8.31 -2.27 13.74
N PHE A 218 7.87 -1.20 13.08
CA PHE A 218 8.56 -0.68 11.90
C PHE A 218 9.96 -0.14 12.22
N GLU A 219 10.15 0.53 13.35
CA GLU A 219 11.46 1.05 13.75
C GLU A 219 12.48 -0.06 14.04
N GLU A 220 12.07 -1.12 14.73
CA GLU A 220 12.90 -2.31 14.97
C GLU A 220 13.31 -2.97 13.64
N ILE A 221 12.36 -3.10 12.71
CA ILE A 221 12.60 -3.68 11.38
C ILE A 221 13.49 -2.79 10.51
N LEU A 222 13.34 -1.47 10.59
CA LEU A 222 14.17 -0.50 9.85
C LEU A 222 15.61 -0.42 10.38
N GLN A 223 15.84 -0.75 11.65
CA GLN A 223 17.20 -0.87 12.18
C GLN A 223 17.91 -2.11 11.64
N ASP A 224 17.16 -3.20 11.40
CA ASP A 224 17.70 -4.47 10.93
C ASP A 224 17.87 -4.53 9.40
N LEU A 225 17.14 -3.72 8.64
CA LEU A 225 17.24 -3.67 7.17
C LEU A 225 17.72 -2.31 6.66
N ASP A 226 18.85 -2.33 5.95
CA ASP A 226 19.34 -1.25 5.08
C ASP A 226 18.43 -1.04 3.83
N ILE A 227 17.16 -1.47 3.89
CA ILE A 227 16.21 -1.46 2.77
C ILE A 227 15.31 -0.23 2.80
N ARG A 228 15.30 0.39 1.62
CA ARG A 228 14.75 1.68 1.22
C ARG A 228 13.22 1.74 1.23
N ILE A 229 12.69 2.88 1.68
CA ILE A 229 11.55 3.66 1.12
C ILE A 229 10.14 3.02 1.13
N GLY A 230 9.98 1.69 1.13
CA GLY A 230 8.65 1.03 1.04
C GLY A 230 7.79 1.11 2.31
N ASN A 231 8.42 1.25 3.49
CA ASN A 231 7.76 0.98 4.77
C ASN A 231 6.91 2.14 5.32
N MET A 232 7.19 3.39 4.91
CA MET A 232 6.54 4.58 5.49
C MET A 232 5.22 4.98 4.83
N ASN A 233 4.97 4.58 3.58
CA ASN A 233 3.66 4.75 2.94
C ASN A 233 2.56 3.91 3.65
N MET A 234 2.98 2.93 4.46
CA MET A 234 2.07 2.06 5.23
C MET A 234 1.59 2.71 6.52
N ILE A 235 2.48 3.39 7.26
CA ILE A 235 2.09 4.21 8.43
C ILE A 235 1.02 5.21 8.00
N TYR A 236 1.15 5.77 6.79
CA TYR A 236 0.13 6.60 6.20
C TYR A 236 -1.18 5.87 5.91
N ARG A 237 -1.15 4.78 5.10
CA ARG A 237 -2.35 4.01 4.72
C ARG A 237 -3.16 3.63 5.96
N HIS A 238 -2.49 3.36 7.08
CA HIS A 238 -3.14 3.03 8.33
C HIS A 238 -3.62 4.27 9.10
N SER A 239 -2.85 5.36 9.13
CA SER A 239 -3.30 6.64 9.73
C SER A 239 -4.49 7.29 9.02
N SER A 240 -4.69 7.02 7.73
CA SER A 240 -5.81 7.55 6.94
C SER A 240 -7.11 6.73 7.09
N LEU A 241 -7.06 5.54 7.70
CA LEU A 241 -8.26 4.72 7.90
C LEU A 241 -9.24 5.40 8.87
N PRO A 242 -10.57 5.31 8.63
CA PRO A 242 -11.59 5.97 9.44
C PRO A 242 -11.47 5.71 10.94
N TYR A 243 -11.02 4.51 11.32
CA TYR A 243 -10.77 4.12 12.71
C TYR A 243 -9.81 5.06 13.45
N PHE A 244 -8.73 5.49 12.78
CA PHE A 244 -7.71 6.32 13.40
C PHE A 244 -8.06 7.82 13.36
N ARG A 245 -8.94 8.20 12.43
CA ARG A 245 -9.54 9.55 12.41
C ARG A 245 -10.40 9.82 13.64
N GLU A 246 -10.93 8.77 14.26
CA GLU A 246 -11.78 8.85 15.46
C GLU A 246 -10.99 8.67 16.77
N SER A 247 -9.75 8.14 16.72
CA SER A 247 -8.97 7.75 17.92
C SER A 247 -8.14 8.86 18.57
N GLY A 248 -8.11 10.09 18.05
CA GLY A 248 -7.58 11.27 18.75
C GLY A 248 -6.27 11.89 18.25
N ASP A 249 -5.91 13.00 18.91
CA ASP A 249 -4.90 14.05 18.58
C ASP A 249 -3.46 13.54 18.34
N ASP A 250 -3.05 12.46 19.04
CA ASP A 250 -1.66 11.96 19.03
C ASP A 250 -1.21 11.33 17.68
N SER A 251 -2.16 11.01 16.80
CA SER A 251 -1.85 10.38 15.50
C SER A 251 -1.16 11.34 14.53
N GLY A 252 -1.49 12.63 14.59
CA GLY A 252 -0.92 13.68 13.74
C GLY A 252 0.53 13.98 14.06
N GLU A 253 0.87 14.11 15.35
CA GLU A 253 2.24 14.37 15.81
C GLU A 253 3.17 13.20 15.47
N LEU A 254 2.71 11.96 15.72
CA LEU A 254 3.48 10.77 15.37
C LEU A 254 3.73 10.67 13.85
N LEU A 255 2.70 10.95 13.03
CA LEU A 255 2.85 10.94 11.57
C LEU A 255 3.83 12.03 11.11
N GLN A 256 3.76 13.23 11.68
CA GLN A 256 4.69 14.31 11.39
C GLN A 256 6.13 13.92 11.74
N ASP A 257 6.34 13.30 12.91
CA ASP A 257 7.65 12.82 13.36
C ASP A 257 8.24 11.76 12.44
N VAL A 258 7.41 10.79 12.04
CA VAL A 258 7.77 9.75 11.07
C VAL A 258 8.15 10.40 9.73
N LEU A 259 7.32 11.31 9.18
CA LEU A 259 7.59 12.00 7.92
C LEU A 259 8.86 12.86 7.99
N ASN A 260 9.10 13.53 9.11
CA ASN A 260 10.32 14.31 9.33
C ASN A 260 11.58 13.43 9.33
N ARG A 261 11.52 12.24 9.95
CA ARG A 261 12.62 11.26 9.87
C ARG A 261 12.79 10.73 8.43
N ALA A 262 11.68 10.41 7.77
CA ALA A 262 11.64 9.92 6.38
C ALA A 262 12.36 10.86 5.43
N LEU A 263 11.97 12.13 5.47
CA LEU A 263 12.43 13.17 4.56
C LEU A 263 13.86 13.62 4.86
N LYS A 264 14.36 13.42 6.09
CA LYS A 264 15.80 13.58 6.40
C LYS A 264 16.65 12.53 5.69
N LEU A 265 16.16 11.29 5.57
CA LEU A 265 16.85 10.19 4.88
C LEU A 265 16.63 10.25 3.36
N PHE A 266 15.44 10.62 2.93
CA PHE A 266 15.02 10.61 1.53
C PHE A 266 14.35 11.95 1.14
N PRO A 267 15.12 13.04 1.04
CA PRO A 267 14.57 14.39 0.83
C PRO A 267 13.83 14.54 -0.50
N ASN A 268 14.23 13.79 -1.54
CA ASN A 268 13.64 13.85 -2.88
C ASN A 268 12.51 12.82 -3.10
N ASN A 269 12.02 12.19 -2.03
CA ASN A 269 10.95 11.20 -2.17
C ASN A 269 9.60 11.88 -2.37
N THR A 270 9.08 11.83 -3.60
CA THR A 270 7.82 12.47 -3.97
C THR A 270 6.62 11.96 -3.18
N VAL A 271 6.63 10.70 -2.73
CA VAL A 271 5.54 10.13 -1.92
C VAL A 271 5.50 10.79 -0.55
N PHE A 272 6.64 10.85 0.16
CA PHE A 272 6.67 11.49 1.48
C PHE A 272 6.39 13.00 1.40
N LEU A 273 6.87 13.65 0.33
CA LEU A 273 6.60 15.06 0.07
C LEU A 273 5.11 15.33 -0.18
N SER A 274 4.48 14.56 -1.08
CA SER A 274 3.04 14.71 -1.37
C SER A 274 2.20 14.40 -0.14
N LEU A 275 2.64 13.43 0.66
CA LEU A 275 1.94 13.01 1.85
C LEU A 275 1.94 14.07 2.94
N TYR A 276 3.11 14.61 3.24
CA TYR A 276 3.25 15.69 4.20
C TYR A 276 2.37 16.87 3.75
N PHE A 277 2.47 17.28 2.49
CA PHE A 277 1.65 18.35 1.94
C PHE A 277 0.15 18.10 2.14
N HIS A 278 -0.34 16.91 1.75
CA HIS A 278 -1.76 16.56 1.84
C HIS A 278 -2.29 16.59 3.28
N GLU A 279 -1.57 15.99 4.23
CA GLU A 279 -2.02 15.93 5.62
C GLU A 279 -1.97 17.30 6.31
N GLU A 280 -1.01 18.14 5.95
CA GLU A 280 -0.91 19.50 6.47
C GLU A 280 -2.06 20.38 5.93
N VAL A 281 -2.40 20.27 4.64
CA VAL A 281 -3.54 20.97 4.04
C VAL A 281 -4.87 20.47 4.61
N CYS A 282 -4.98 19.18 4.92
CA CYS A 282 -6.14 18.61 5.61
C CYS A 282 -6.23 19.00 7.10
N GLY A 283 -5.22 19.70 7.64
CA GLY A 283 -5.15 20.13 9.04
C GLY A 283 -4.91 19.00 10.04
N LYS A 284 -4.39 17.85 9.59
CA LYS A 284 -4.15 16.67 10.44
C LYS A 284 -2.76 16.64 11.05
N ILE A 285 -1.80 17.35 10.46
CA ILE A 285 -0.47 17.52 11.02
C ILE A 285 -0.16 19.01 11.19
N PRO A 286 0.66 19.38 12.19
CA PRO A 286 1.10 20.75 12.38
C PRO A 286 1.86 21.33 11.17
N LEU A 287 1.80 22.65 11.02
CA LEU A 287 2.52 23.39 9.98
C LEU A 287 4.04 23.22 10.13
N GLY A 288 4.70 22.71 9.08
CA GLY A 288 6.15 22.52 9.02
C GLY A 288 6.68 22.23 7.61
N PHE A 289 5.84 21.89 6.63
CA PHE A 289 6.24 21.49 5.29
C PHE A 289 7.06 22.56 4.56
N GLN A 290 6.62 23.82 4.60
CA GLN A 290 7.35 24.91 3.96
C GLN A 290 8.73 25.16 4.60
N ALA A 291 8.85 24.99 5.92
CA ALA A 291 10.12 25.14 6.62
C ALA A 291 11.08 24.00 6.23
N PHE A 292 10.57 22.77 6.15
CA PHE A 292 11.29 21.63 5.62
C PHE A 292 11.77 21.89 4.19
N LEU A 293 10.88 22.28 3.26
CA LEU A 293 11.22 22.54 1.86
C LEU A 293 12.31 23.60 1.71
N LYS A 294 12.21 24.71 2.45
CA LYS A 294 13.24 25.76 2.45
C LYS A 294 14.59 25.22 2.93
N GLY A 295 14.60 24.42 3.99
CA GLY A 295 15.81 23.80 4.51
C GLY A 295 16.42 22.79 3.53
N ALA A 296 15.59 21.94 2.92
CA ALA A 296 16.02 20.95 1.93
C ALA A 296 16.60 21.62 0.68
N LEU A 297 15.91 22.62 0.12
CA LEU A 297 16.38 23.40 -1.03
C LEU A 297 17.67 24.17 -0.75
N HIS A 298 17.91 24.59 0.49
CA HIS A 298 19.17 25.25 0.85
C HIS A 298 20.34 24.27 0.97
N LYS A 299 20.07 23.05 1.46
CA LYS A 299 21.10 22.03 1.71
C LYS A 299 21.51 21.29 0.44
N ASP A 300 20.53 20.82 -0.33
CA ASP A 300 20.72 19.99 -1.52
C ASP A 300 19.57 20.24 -2.50
N PRO A 301 19.64 21.32 -3.30
CA PRO A 301 18.55 21.68 -4.20
C PRO A 301 18.40 20.63 -5.31
N SER A 302 17.17 20.23 -5.57
CA SER A 302 16.84 19.29 -6.64
C SER A 302 15.64 19.76 -7.45
N HIS A 303 15.55 19.36 -8.71
CA HIS A 303 14.39 19.66 -9.53
C HIS A 303 13.08 19.17 -8.89
N ILE A 304 13.11 18.02 -8.19
CA ILE A 304 11.93 17.49 -7.48
C ILE A 304 11.50 18.45 -6.36
N LEU A 305 12.42 18.91 -5.52
CA LEU A 305 12.11 19.83 -4.43
C LEU A 305 11.59 21.17 -4.94
N TRP A 306 12.16 21.67 -6.05
CA TRP A 306 11.67 22.89 -6.69
C TRP A 306 10.26 22.71 -7.26
N THR A 307 9.98 21.60 -7.95
CA THR A 307 8.64 21.28 -8.45
C THR A 307 7.62 21.21 -7.32
N VAL A 308 7.97 20.55 -6.21
CA VAL A 308 7.10 20.46 -5.03
C VAL A 308 6.90 21.82 -4.36
N ALA A 309 7.92 22.67 -4.28
CA ALA A 309 7.79 24.02 -3.74
C ALA A 309 6.88 24.92 -4.59
N ILE A 310 6.96 24.80 -5.92
CA ILE A 310 6.04 25.50 -6.84
C ILE A 310 4.62 24.96 -6.66
N TYR A 311 4.46 23.64 -6.59
CA TYR A 311 3.17 22.99 -6.38
C TYR A 311 2.51 23.43 -5.06
N ASP A 312 3.28 23.48 -3.97
CA ASP A 312 2.85 23.98 -2.66
C ASP A 312 2.29 25.40 -2.76
N GLU A 313 3.03 26.32 -3.38
CA GLU A 313 2.62 27.72 -3.53
C GLU A 313 1.36 27.88 -4.39
N LEU A 314 1.20 27.04 -5.41
CA LEU A 314 0.02 27.04 -6.30
C LEU A 314 -1.25 26.54 -5.62
N HIS A 315 -1.15 25.58 -4.68
CA HIS A 315 -2.31 24.86 -4.15
C HIS A 315 -2.66 25.23 -2.70
N ARG A 316 -1.72 25.82 -1.95
CA ARG A 316 -1.93 26.13 -0.53
C ARG A 316 -2.81 27.36 -0.28
N GLN A 317 -2.72 28.38 -1.13
CA GLN A 317 -3.51 29.61 -1.00
C GLN A 317 -4.08 30.03 -2.36
N GLN A 318 -5.37 30.33 -2.39
CA GLN A 318 -6.06 30.88 -3.56
C GLN A 318 -6.61 32.27 -3.22
N PRO A 319 -6.31 33.32 -4.00
CA PRO A 319 -5.45 33.32 -5.20
C PRO A 319 -3.96 33.15 -4.83
N TYR A 320 -3.22 32.38 -5.63
CA TYR A 320 -1.79 32.15 -5.41
C TYR A 320 -0.94 33.38 -5.78
N ASN A 321 0.25 33.49 -5.19
CA ASN A 321 1.15 34.60 -5.45
C ASN A 321 1.97 34.36 -6.74
N ILE A 322 1.56 35.03 -7.83
CA ILE A 322 2.18 34.92 -9.16
C ILE A 322 3.67 35.28 -9.14
N GLU A 323 4.07 36.33 -8.42
CA GLU A 323 5.47 36.77 -8.37
C GLU A 323 6.36 35.75 -7.67
N ARG A 324 5.84 35.14 -6.61
CA ARG A 324 6.53 34.09 -5.86
C ARG A 324 6.68 32.81 -6.67
N VAL A 325 5.63 32.39 -7.38
CA VAL A 325 5.69 31.25 -8.32
C VAL A 325 6.73 31.51 -9.41
N ARG A 326 6.74 32.71 -10.01
CA ARG A 326 7.75 33.09 -11.02
C ARG A 326 9.17 33.06 -10.46
N SER A 327 9.37 33.57 -9.24
CA SER A 327 10.67 33.54 -8.57
C SER A 327 11.15 32.12 -8.31
N LEU A 328 10.27 31.24 -7.83
CA LEU A 328 10.60 29.82 -7.62
C LEU A 328 10.94 29.12 -8.93
N PHE A 329 10.19 29.42 -10.00
CA PHE A 329 10.44 28.86 -11.33
C PHE A 329 11.81 29.28 -11.89
N ASN A 330 12.17 30.57 -11.79
CA ASN A 330 13.47 31.04 -12.24
C ASN A 330 14.62 30.39 -11.45
N LYS A 331 14.48 30.28 -10.13
CA LYS A 331 15.47 29.59 -9.28
C LYS A 331 15.60 28.10 -9.62
N ALA A 332 14.51 27.45 -10.00
CA ALA A 332 14.52 26.07 -10.43
C ALA A 332 15.29 25.87 -11.75
N LEU A 333 15.22 26.84 -12.66
CA LEU A 333 15.97 26.84 -13.93
C LEU A 333 17.47 27.13 -13.75
N GLU A 334 17.82 27.93 -12.74
CA GLU A 334 19.21 28.24 -12.38
C GLU A 334 19.91 27.08 -11.66
N CYS A 335 19.14 26.10 -11.17
CA CYS A 335 19.66 24.92 -10.51
C CYS A 335 20.28 23.95 -11.54
N SER A 336 21.61 23.90 -11.63
CA SER A 336 22.34 22.83 -12.33
C SER A 336 22.23 21.54 -11.52
N GLY A 337 21.59 20.53 -12.11
CA GLY A 337 21.10 19.32 -11.44
C GLY A 337 22.12 18.44 -10.76
#